data_AF-A0A522CAJ3-F1
#
_entry.id   AF-A0A522CAJ3-F1
#
_cell.length_a   1.000
_cell.length_b   1.000
_cell.length_c   1.000
_cell.angle_alpha   90.00
_cell.angle_beta   90.00
_cell.angle_gamma   90.00
#
_symmetry.space_group_name_H-M   'P 1'
#
loop_
_entity.id
_entity.type
_entity.pdbx_description
1 polymer ?
#
loop_
_entity_poly.entity_id
_entity_poly.type
_entity_poly.pdbx_seq_one_letter_code
_entity_poly.pdbx_strand_id
1 'polypeptide(L)'
;MAGIANFCKLVSNPVEMLTDIQNMKIFFFSLFLLIFFINPTFAGTAGPGPDPIFSELPKGVEAAFKQKNYRTVMKLCRPLAEQGNPAAETMVAWLYRDGLGVKRNYKEAVKWYRKAAEQNYPRAQQLLSYLYYDGLGIKQDRRDACFWWILGIETDGTPMMCITHLTRGEIKEVHQRVEKWRAEHPSPAPKKK
;
A
#
# COMPACT_ATOMS: atom_id res chain seq x y z
N MET A 1 25.47 -46.50 10.50
CA MET A 1 24.82 -46.71 9.18
C MET A 1 23.85 -47.87 9.26
N ALA A 2 22.57 -47.62 9.59
CA ALA A 2 21.41 -48.50 9.35
C ALA A 2 20.18 -47.85 9.99
N GLY A 3 19.29 -47.24 9.21
CA GLY A 3 18.07 -46.64 9.77
C GLY A 3 17.15 -45.90 8.80
N ILE A 4 17.54 -45.68 7.54
CA ILE A 4 16.74 -44.91 6.57
C ILE A 4 16.14 -45.84 5.48
N ALA A 5 16.45 -47.14 5.48
CA ALA A 5 16.11 -48.03 4.37
C ALA A 5 14.67 -48.59 4.37
N ASN A 6 13.81 -48.27 5.35
CA ASN A 6 12.47 -48.89 5.44
C ASN A 6 11.28 -47.96 5.22
N PHE A 7 11.47 -46.71 4.81
CA PHE A 7 10.35 -45.78 4.60
C PHE A 7 9.57 -45.98 3.28
N CYS A 8 9.99 -46.91 2.41
CA CYS A 8 9.35 -47.18 1.12
C CYS A 8 8.23 -48.24 1.13
N LYS A 9 7.68 -48.65 2.29
CA LYS A 9 6.69 -49.75 2.37
C LYS A 9 5.38 -49.48 3.14
N LEU A 10 5.00 -48.22 3.38
CA LEU A 10 3.75 -47.90 4.10
C LEU A 10 2.72 -47.13 3.25
N VAL A 11 2.51 -47.57 2.01
CA VAL A 11 1.35 -47.14 1.20
C VAL A 11 0.60 -48.40 0.73
N SER A 12 -0.22 -48.98 1.61
CA SER A 12 -0.99 -50.18 1.27
C SER A 12 -2.42 -50.24 1.81
N ASN A 13 -2.99 -49.19 2.41
CA ASN A 13 -4.40 -49.22 2.82
C ASN A 13 -5.14 -47.87 2.62
N PRO A 14 -6.14 -47.79 1.72
CA PRO A 14 -6.87 -46.54 1.46
C PRO A 14 -7.86 -46.14 2.57
N VAL A 15 -8.20 -47.04 3.50
CA VAL A 15 -9.13 -46.75 4.61
C VAL A 15 -8.43 -46.01 5.76
N GLU A 16 -7.16 -46.33 6.06
CA GLU A 16 -6.37 -45.64 7.11
C GLU A 16 -5.99 -44.20 6.69
N MET A 17 -5.83 -43.95 5.39
CA MET A 17 -5.51 -42.63 4.83
C MET A 17 -6.67 -41.62 4.99
N LEU A 18 -7.93 -42.09 5.01
CA LEU A 18 -9.12 -41.23 5.20
C LEU A 18 -9.28 -40.79 6.66
N THR A 19 -8.95 -41.68 7.62
CA THR A 19 -8.88 -41.34 9.04
C THR A 19 -7.73 -40.39 9.36
N ASP A 20 -6.60 -40.50 8.66
CA ASP A 20 -5.46 -39.57 8.80
C ASP A 20 -5.74 -38.17 8.25
N ILE A 21 -6.49 -38.04 7.15
CA ILE A 21 -6.88 -36.72 6.61
C ILE A 21 -7.90 -36.00 7.50
N GLN A 22 -8.84 -36.75 8.11
CA GLN A 22 -9.76 -36.16 9.11
C GLN A 22 -9.03 -35.76 10.39
N ASN A 23 -8.08 -36.59 10.87
CA ASN A 23 -7.25 -36.27 12.02
C ASN A 23 -6.28 -35.10 11.74
N MET A 24 -5.70 -34.99 10.54
CA MET A 24 -4.88 -33.84 10.14
C MET A 24 -5.70 -32.54 10.10
N LYS A 25 -6.96 -32.56 9.65
CA LYS A 25 -7.82 -31.36 9.68
C LYS A 25 -8.11 -30.90 11.11
N ILE A 26 -8.36 -31.83 12.03
CA ILE A 26 -8.56 -31.53 13.45
C ILE A 26 -7.25 -31.05 14.10
N PHE A 27 -6.11 -31.64 13.73
CA PHE A 27 -4.80 -31.22 14.22
C PHE A 27 -4.41 -29.82 13.74
N PHE A 28 -4.68 -29.48 12.48
CA PHE A 28 -4.43 -28.13 11.94
C PHE A 28 -5.42 -27.11 12.52
N PHE A 29 -6.69 -27.46 12.75
CA PHE A 29 -7.65 -26.55 13.38
C PHE A 29 -7.34 -26.33 14.86
N SER A 30 -6.89 -27.37 15.57
CA SER A 30 -6.46 -27.32 16.97
C SER A 30 -5.13 -26.57 17.14
N LEU A 31 -4.16 -26.79 16.25
CA LEU A 31 -2.88 -26.06 16.24
C LEU A 31 -3.08 -24.60 15.83
N PHE A 32 -3.99 -24.29 14.91
CA PHE A 32 -4.35 -22.93 14.52
C PHE A 32 -5.04 -22.16 15.67
N LEU A 33 -5.90 -22.82 16.45
CA LEU A 33 -6.49 -22.23 17.66
C LEU A 33 -5.46 -22.06 18.79
N LEU A 34 -4.50 -22.98 18.95
CA LEU A 34 -3.44 -22.86 19.97
C LEU A 34 -2.43 -21.73 19.64
N ILE A 35 -2.09 -21.51 18.36
CA ILE A 35 -1.22 -20.40 17.95
C ILE A 35 -1.89 -19.04 18.24
N PHE A 36 -3.22 -18.96 18.15
CA PHE A 36 -3.98 -17.73 18.46
C PHE A 36 -4.00 -17.39 19.96
N PHE A 37 -3.88 -18.39 20.85
CA PHE A 37 -3.90 -18.19 22.31
C PHE A 37 -2.52 -18.04 22.94
N ILE A 38 -1.46 -18.59 22.34
CA ILE A 38 -0.09 -18.53 22.89
C ILE A 38 0.68 -17.31 22.39
N ASN A 39 0.27 -16.70 21.27
CA ASN A 39 0.82 -15.42 20.78
C ASN A 39 -0.26 -14.33 20.69
N PRO A 40 -0.55 -13.59 21.78
CA PRO A 40 -1.33 -12.35 21.67
C PRO A 40 -0.59 -11.25 20.87
N THR A 41 0.63 -11.51 20.39
CA THR A 41 1.47 -10.58 19.64
C THR A 41 1.14 -10.44 18.15
N PHE A 42 0.06 -11.04 17.64
CA PHE A 42 -0.54 -10.64 16.36
C PHE A 42 -1.71 -9.66 16.52
N ALA A 43 -1.83 -9.00 17.67
CA ALA A 43 -2.47 -7.71 17.82
C ALA A 43 -1.41 -6.60 17.67
N GLY A 44 -0.82 -6.49 16.48
CA GLY A 44 0.36 -5.67 16.28
C GLY A 44 0.83 -5.56 14.84
N THR A 45 -0.06 -5.63 13.84
CA THR A 45 0.17 -4.67 12.75
C THR A 45 -0.04 -3.34 13.43
N ALA A 46 1.07 -2.63 13.69
CA ALA A 46 1.02 -1.24 14.03
C ALA A 46 -0.07 -0.63 13.16
N GLY A 47 -1.20 -0.20 13.76
CA GLY A 47 -2.11 0.70 13.08
C GLY A 47 -1.24 1.78 12.43
N PRO A 48 -1.52 2.19 11.18
CA PRO A 48 -0.60 2.98 10.37
C PRO A 48 0.03 4.01 11.28
N GLY A 49 1.34 3.84 11.56
CA GLY A 49 2.08 4.78 12.40
C GLY A 49 1.78 6.19 11.90
N PRO A 50 1.85 7.21 12.76
CA PRO A 50 1.40 8.57 12.44
C PRO A 50 1.73 8.89 10.98
N ASP A 51 0.70 9.03 10.14
CA ASP A 51 0.88 9.05 8.68
C ASP A 51 2.07 9.99 8.37
N PRO A 52 3.15 9.50 7.71
CA PRO A 52 4.42 10.24 7.65
C PRO A 52 4.27 11.65 7.09
N ILE A 53 3.19 11.90 6.33
CA ILE A 53 2.77 13.21 5.82
C ILE A 53 2.74 14.27 6.94
N PHE A 54 2.24 13.96 8.14
CA PHE A 54 2.14 14.96 9.21
C PHE A 54 3.49 15.39 9.79
N SER A 55 4.53 14.56 9.65
CA SER A 55 5.87 14.90 10.16
C SER A 55 6.59 15.95 9.31
N GLU A 56 6.22 16.07 8.04
CA GLU A 56 6.76 17.05 7.08
C GLU A 56 5.91 18.34 6.98
N LEU A 57 4.81 18.40 7.74
CA LEU A 57 3.88 19.52 7.76
C LEU A 57 4.16 20.48 8.94
N PRO A 58 3.68 21.73 8.87
CA PRO A 58 3.81 22.69 9.96
C PRO A 58 3.19 22.18 11.26
N LYS A 59 3.80 22.58 12.38
CA LYS A 59 3.24 22.37 13.72
C LYS A 59 1.80 22.88 13.77
N GLY A 60 0.91 22.06 14.31
CA GLY A 60 -0.51 22.38 14.45
C GLY A 60 -1.41 21.79 13.36
N VAL A 61 -0.88 21.37 12.20
CA VAL A 61 -1.70 20.71 11.17
C VAL A 61 -2.28 19.38 11.68
N GLU A 62 -1.46 18.54 12.29
CA GLU A 62 -1.91 17.27 12.87
C GLU A 62 -2.96 17.49 13.97
N ALA A 63 -2.75 18.48 14.85
CA ALA A 63 -3.69 18.81 15.91
C ALA A 63 -5.04 19.31 15.34
N ALA A 64 -4.99 20.20 14.35
CA ALA A 64 -6.19 20.69 13.67
C ALA A 64 -6.93 19.55 12.92
N PHE A 65 -6.19 18.62 12.30
CA PHE A 65 -6.75 17.46 11.63
C PHE A 65 -7.46 16.51 12.62
N LYS A 66 -6.84 16.23 13.77
CA LYS A 66 -7.44 15.45 14.86
C LYS A 66 -8.70 16.10 15.41
N GLN A 67 -8.73 17.43 15.51
CA GLN A 67 -9.89 18.21 15.91
C GLN A 67 -10.94 18.36 14.81
N LYS A 68 -10.75 17.74 13.64
CA LYS A 68 -11.61 17.87 12.44
C LYS A 68 -11.75 19.31 11.94
N ASN A 69 -10.82 20.20 12.30
CA ASN A 69 -10.79 21.57 11.83
C ASN A 69 -10.07 21.66 10.47
N TYR A 70 -10.70 21.08 9.45
CA TYR A 70 -10.12 20.96 8.11
C TYR A 70 -9.98 22.29 7.38
N ARG A 71 -10.76 23.31 7.76
CA ARG A 71 -10.61 24.68 7.22
C ARG A 71 -9.24 25.26 7.59
N THR A 72 -8.83 25.07 8.85
CA THR A 72 -7.50 25.49 9.31
C THR A 72 -6.40 24.69 8.63
N VAL A 73 -6.58 23.36 8.47
CA VAL A 73 -5.63 22.52 7.73
C VAL A 73 -5.46 23.02 6.30
N MET A 74 -6.56 23.27 5.57
CA MET A 74 -6.50 23.80 4.20
C MET A 74 -5.79 25.15 4.17
N LYS A 75 -6.08 26.06 5.09
CA LYS A 75 -5.45 27.39 5.16
C LYS A 75 -3.94 27.31 5.37
N LEU A 76 -3.46 26.36 6.19
CA LEU A 76 -2.04 26.18 6.47
C LEU A 76 -1.30 25.45 5.33
N CYS A 77 -1.92 24.42 4.75
CA CYS A 77 -1.28 23.60 3.72
C CYS A 77 -1.32 24.24 2.34
N ARG A 78 -2.35 25.03 2.01
CA ARG A 78 -2.49 25.65 0.67
C ARG A 78 -1.27 26.47 0.22
N PRO A 79 -0.76 27.44 0.99
CA PRO A 79 0.40 28.22 0.56
C PRO A 79 1.67 27.35 0.41
N LEU A 80 1.83 26.31 1.24
CA LEU A 80 2.97 25.40 1.15
C LEU A 80 2.88 24.48 -0.08
N ALA A 81 1.66 24.06 -0.43
CA ALA A 81 1.42 23.29 -1.64
C ALA A 81 1.69 24.15 -2.91
N GLU A 82 1.39 25.44 -2.85
CA GLU A 82 1.72 26.40 -3.92
C GLU A 82 3.23 26.65 -4.02
N GLN A 83 3.95 26.62 -2.90
CA GLN A 83 5.42 26.64 -2.85
C GLN A 83 6.09 25.34 -3.29
N GLY A 84 5.32 24.29 -3.60
CA GLY A 84 5.84 23.02 -4.08
C GLY A 84 6.24 22.03 -2.99
N ASN A 85 5.74 22.16 -1.76
CA ASN A 85 5.98 21.14 -0.73
C ASN A 85 5.10 19.89 -1.00
N PRO A 86 5.69 18.71 -1.30
CA PRO A 86 4.94 17.53 -1.72
C PRO A 86 4.03 16.95 -0.62
N ALA A 87 4.41 17.08 0.66
CA ALA A 87 3.56 16.66 1.78
C ALA A 87 2.32 17.55 1.89
N ALA A 88 2.47 18.87 1.70
CA ALA A 88 1.37 19.82 1.68
C ALA A 88 0.45 19.62 0.47
N GLU A 89 1.01 19.39 -0.72
CA GLU A 89 0.24 19.02 -1.92
C GLU A 89 -0.58 17.75 -1.69
N THR A 90 0.02 16.73 -1.09
CA THR A 90 -0.66 15.46 -0.74
C THR A 90 -1.79 15.69 0.26
N MET A 91 -1.60 16.55 1.26
CA MET A 91 -2.63 16.90 2.24
C MET A 91 -3.79 17.66 1.58
N VAL A 92 -3.51 18.65 0.75
CA VAL A 92 -4.54 19.40 0.01
C VAL A 92 -5.34 18.48 -0.90
N ALA A 93 -4.66 17.56 -1.61
CA ALA A 93 -5.31 16.54 -2.43
C ALA A 93 -6.25 15.66 -1.61
N TRP A 94 -5.83 15.24 -0.42
CA TRP A 94 -6.65 14.44 0.49
C TRP A 94 -7.90 15.19 0.94
N LEU A 95 -7.78 16.47 1.31
CA LEU A 95 -8.95 17.28 1.68
C LEU A 95 -9.96 17.40 0.52
N TYR A 96 -9.50 17.56 -0.72
CA TYR A 96 -10.39 17.56 -1.89
C TYR A 96 -11.00 16.19 -2.18
N ARG A 97 -10.26 15.10 -2.02
CA ARG A 97 -10.74 13.73 -2.25
C ARG A 97 -11.89 13.38 -1.31
N ASP A 98 -11.75 13.69 -0.02
CA ASP A 98 -12.73 13.32 1.01
C ASP A 98 -13.77 14.42 1.26
N GLY A 99 -13.57 15.62 0.69
CA GLY A 99 -14.46 16.76 0.91
C GLY A 99 -14.37 17.35 2.32
N LEU A 100 -13.16 17.33 2.90
CA LEU A 100 -12.92 17.74 4.28
C LEU A 100 -12.65 19.24 4.32
N GLY A 101 -13.61 20.01 4.83
CA GLY A 101 -13.51 21.48 4.90
C GLY A 101 -13.62 22.21 3.56
N VAL A 102 -13.70 21.47 2.44
CA VAL A 102 -13.91 21.95 1.08
C VAL A 102 -14.90 21.04 0.34
N LYS A 103 -15.51 21.52 -0.75
CA LYS A 103 -16.38 20.67 -1.57
C LYS A 103 -15.56 19.55 -2.19
N ARG A 104 -16.04 18.31 -2.05
CA ARG A 104 -15.40 17.12 -2.62
C ARG A 104 -15.20 17.28 -4.12
N ASN A 105 -13.96 17.10 -4.56
CA ASN A 105 -13.58 17.22 -5.97
C ASN A 105 -12.40 16.30 -6.30
N TYR A 106 -12.72 15.12 -6.84
CA TYR A 106 -11.70 14.15 -7.23
C TYR A 106 -10.79 14.65 -8.35
N LYS A 107 -11.29 15.47 -9.28
CA LYS A 107 -10.47 16.02 -10.38
C LYS A 107 -9.36 16.92 -9.84
N GLU A 108 -9.66 17.75 -8.85
CA GLU A 108 -8.66 18.57 -8.18
C GLU A 108 -7.71 17.71 -7.33
N ALA A 109 -8.23 16.70 -6.63
CA ALA A 109 -7.38 15.77 -5.87
C ALA A 109 -6.34 15.08 -6.77
N VAL A 110 -6.75 14.58 -7.95
CA VAL A 110 -5.83 13.96 -8.92
C VAL A 110 -4.73 14.92 -9.36
N LYS A 111 -5.05 16.20 -9.63
CA LYS A 111 -4.05 17.20 -10.03
C LYS A 111 -2.99 17.40 -8.94
N TRP A 112 -3.43 17.58 -7.69
CA TRP A 112 -2.52 17.79 -6.57
C TRP A 112 -1.71 16.53 -6.24
N TYR A 113 -2.31 15.34 -6.25
CA TYR A 113 -1.56 14.10 -6.06
C TYR A 113 -0.54 13.87 -7.17
N ARG A 114 -0.88 14.16 -8.42
CA ARG A 114 0.06 14.04 -9.54
C ARG A 114 1.27 14.94 -9.35
N LYS A 115 1.06 16.20 -8.97
CA LYS A 115 2.15 17.15 -8.73
C LYS A 115 3.12 16.66 -7.63
N ALA A 116 2.59 16.09 -6.55
CA ALA A 116 3.42 15.50 -5.50
C ALA A 116 4.08 14.18 -5.94
N ALA A 117 3.38 13.37 -6.73
CA ALA A 117 3.87 12.10 -7.23
C ALA A 117 5.03 12.27 -8.23
N GLU A 118 5.00 13.32 -9.05
CA GLU A 118 6.06 13.72 -9.98
C GLU A 118 7.33 14.19 -9.23
N GLN A 119 7.18 14.66 -7.99
CA GLN A 119 8.31 14.97 -7.10
C GLN A 119 8.86 13.73 -6.37
N ASN A 120 8.53 12.53 -6.84
CA ASN A 120 8.90 11.25 -6.23
C ASN A 120 8.44 11.09 -4.77
N TYR A 121 7.30 11.71 -4.39
CA TYR A 121 6.75 11.55 -3.05
C TYR A 121 5.98 10.22 -2.94
N PRO A 122 6.48 9.20 -2.21
CA PRO A 122 5.94 7.83 -2.30
C PRO A 122 4.48 7.75 -1.88
N ARG A 123 4.10 8.54 -0.88
CA ARG A 123 2.73 8.56 -0.37
C ARG A 123 1.73 9.17 -1.37
N ALA A 124 2.14 10.19 -2.12
CA ALA A 124 1.31 10.73 -3.19
C ALA A 124 1.13 9.71 -4.32
N GLN A 125 2.19 9.00 -4.69
CA GLN A 125 2.16 7.96 -5.72
C GLN A 125 1.20 6.82 -5.33
N GLN A 126 1.24 6.36 -4.08
CA GLN A 126 0.27 5.39 -3.55
C GLN A 126 -1.17 5.92 -3.60
N LEU A 127 -1.41 7.14 -3.13
CA LEU A 127 -2.77 7.70 -3.11
C LEU A 127 -3.31 7.96 -4.52
N LEU A 128 -2.46 8.36 -5.46
CA LEU A 128 -2.80 8.52 -6.86
C LEU A 128 -3.15 7.18 -7.50
N SER A 129 -2.42 6.11 -7.18
CA SER A 129 -2.70 4.77 -7.71
C SER A 129 -4.10 4.28 -7.36
N TYR A 130 -4.58 4.54 -6.13
CA TYR A 130 -5.94 4.23 -5.74
C TYR A 130 -6.98 5.00 -6.56
N LEU A 131 -6.73 6.28 -6.86
CA LEU A 131 -7.65 7.07 -7.70
C LEU A 131 -7.74 6.52 -9.13
N TYR A 132 -6.62 6.05 -9.69
CA TYR A 132 -6.60 5.36 -10.99
C TYR A 132 -7.28 3.99 -10.94
N TYR A 133 -7.11 3.26 -9.84
CA TYR A 133 -7.71 1.96 -9.65
C TYR A 133 -9.24 2.04 -9.54
N ASP A 134 -9.75 3.03 -8.82
CA ASP A 134 -11.19 3.25 -8.63
C ASP A 134 -11.82 4.14 -9.71
N GLY A 135 -11.02 4.81 -10.55
CA GLY A 135 -11.52 5.74 -11.56
C GLY A 135 -12.13 7.02 -10.98
N LEU A 136 -11.61 7.49 -9.85
CA LEU A 136 -12.15 8.65 -9.13
C LEU A 136 -11.55 9.96 -9.65
N GLY A 137 -12.33 10.71 -10.42
CA GLY A 137 -11.89 11.99 -10.99
C GLY A 137 -10.93 11.87 -12.18
N ILE A 138 -10.57 10.64 -12.55
CA ILE A 138 -9.78 10.26 -13.71
C ILE A 138 -10.38 8.98 -14.31
N LYS A 139 -10.17 8.74 -15.61
CA LYS A 139 -10.58 7.47 -16.21
C LYS A 139 -9.83 6.33 -15.51
N GLN A 140 -10.57 5.28 -15.15
CA GLN A 140 -9.98 4.09 -14.55
C GLN A 140 -8.93 3.48 -15.48
N ASP A 141 -7.74 3.25 -14.95
CA ASP A 141 -6.65 2.60 -15.65
C ASP A 141 -5.81 1.79 -14.66
N ARG A 142 -5.88 0.47 -14.79
CA ARG A 142 -5.18 -0.45 -13.89
C ARG A 142 -3.68 -0.50 -14.15
N ARG A 143 -3.21 -0.23 -15.37
CA ARG A 143 -1.78 -0.18 -15.69
C ARG A 143 -1.15 1.06 -15.06
N ASP A 144 -1.81 2.21 -15.16
CA ASP A 144 -1.38 3.44 -14.48
C ASP A 144 -1.46 3.32 -12.96
N ALA A 145 -2.52 2.68 -12.42
CA ALA A 145 -2.60 2.39 -10.99
C ALA A 145 -1.39 1.57 -10.51
N CYS A 146 -1.09 0.47 -11.20
CA CYS A 146 0.07 -0.36 -10.92
C CYS A 146 1.39 0.41 -11.02
N PHE A 147 1.55 1.24 -12.07
CA PHE A 147 2.73 2.07 -12.28
C PHE A 147 2.98 3.00 -11.08
N TRP A 148 1.98 3.79 -10.68
CA TRP A 148 2.13 4.71 -9.55
C TRP A 148 2.29 3.97 -8.22
N TRP A 149 1.65 2.82 -8.04
CA TRP A 149 1.85 2.02 -6.84
C TRP A 149 3.30 1.56 -6.70
N ILE A 150 3.86 0.97 -7.76
CA ILE A 150 5.22 0.42 -7.75
C ILE A 150 6.26 1.52 -7.53
N LEU A 151 6.02 2.73 -8.04
CA LEU A 151 6.85 3.88 -7.72
C LEU A 151 6.79 4.27 -6.24
N GLY A 152 5.60 4.19 -5.64
CA GLY A 152 5.37 4.57 -4.25
C GLY A 152 5.74 3.53 -3.20
N ILE A 153 6.28 2.38 -3.60
CA ILE A 153 6.81 1.35 -2.69
C ILE A 153 8.32 1.25 -2.86
N GLU A 154 9.02 1.08 -1.73
CA GLU A 154 10.48 0.88 -1.72
C GLU A 154 10.86 -0.58 -1.99
N THR A 155 9.89 -1.50 -2.01
CA THR A 155 10.12 -2.93 -2.19
C THR A 155 9.82 -3.38 -3.61
N ASP A 156 10.56 -4.39 -4.11
CA ASP A 156 10.39 -4.98 -5.45
C ASP A 156 9.12 -5.85 -5.59
N GLY A 157 8.09 -5.58 -4.78
CA GLY A 157 6.84 -6.31 -4.78
C GLY A 157 5.92 -5.89 -5.93
N THR A 158 5.34 -6.85 -6.64
CA THR A 158 4.19 -6.55 -7.50
C THR A 158 2.94 -6.54 -6.62
N PRO A 159 2.20 -5.43 -6.53
CA PRO A 159 1.04 -5.38 -5.64
C PRO A 159 -0.07 -6.30 -6.15
N MET A 160 -0.84 -6.86 -5.20
CA MET A 160 -1.92 -7.81 -5.50
C MET A 160 -2.90 -7.28 -6.54
N MET A 161 -3.20 -5.98 -6.51
CA MET A 161 -4.07 -5.30 -7.48
C MET A 161 -3.63 -5.48 -8.95
N CYS A 162 -2.33 -5.66 -9.21
CA CYS A 162 -1.81 -5.90 -10.55
C CYS A 162 -1.97 -7.37 -10.93
N ILE A 163 -1.64 -8.29 -10.03
CA ILE A 163 -1.63 -9.72 -10.32
C ILE A 163 -3.04 -10.26 -10.54
N THR A 164 -4.04 -9.69 -9.86
CA THR A 164 -5.45 -10.12 -9.99
C THR A 164 -6.13 -9.64 -11.28
N HIS A 165 -5.55 -8.66 -11.97
CA HIS A 165 -6.28 -7.89 -12.99
C HIS A 165 -5.50 -7.59 -14.26
N LEU A 166 -4.18 -7.77 -14.24
CA LEU A 166 -3.31 -7.61 -15.40
C LEU A 166 -2.70 -8.94 -15.78
N THR A 167 -2.46 -9.12 -17.06
CA THR A 167 -1.70 -10.26 -17.58
C THR A 167 -0.22 -10.13 -17.26
N ARG A 168 0.51 -11.25 -17.30
CA ARG A 168 1.97 -11.26 -17.10
C ARG A 168 2.71 -10.36 -18.10
N GLY A 169 2.19 -10.19 -19.32
CA GLY A 169 2.74 -9.29 -20.32
C GLY A 169 2.61 -7.83 -19.90
N GLU A 170 1.41 -7.41 -19.51
CA GLU A 170 1.14 -6.03 -19.05
C GLU A 170 1.93 -5.68 -17.79
N ILE A 171 2.07 -6.61 -16.85
CA ILE A 171 2.88 -6.42 -15.64
C ILE A 171 4.35 -6.15 -16.02
N LYS A 172 4.90 -6.89 -16.99
CA LYS A 172 6.27 -6.64 -17.48
C LYS A 172 6.42 -5.26 -18.12
N GLU A 173 5.45 -4.84 -18.92
CA GLU A 173 5.45 -3.50 -19.53
C GLU A 173 5.41 -2.40 -18.46
N VAL A 174 4.59 -2.56 -17.43
CA VAL A 174 4.53 -1.63 -16.30
C VAL A 174 5.87 -1.56 -15.59
N HIS A 175 6.49 -2.70 -15.26
CA HIS A 175 7.81 -2.72 -14.64
C HIS A 175 8.88 -2.04 -15.50
N GLN A 176 8.90 -2.30 -16.81
CA GLN A 176 9.82 -1.62 -17.73
C GLN A 176 9.60 -0.09 -17.72
N ARG A 177 8.34 0.35 -17.69
CA ARG A 177 8.00 1.77 -17.60
C ARG A 177 8.43 2.38 -16.27
N VAL A 178 8.28 1.65 -15.16
CA VAL A 178 8.76 2.08 -13.83
C VAL A 178 10.27 2.25 -13.82
N GLU A 179 11.02 1.28 -14.35
CA GLU A 179 12.47 1.36 -14.41
C GLU A 179 12.94 2.55 -15.27
N LYS A 180 12.29 2.77 -16.41
CA LYS A 180 12.53 3.96 -17.23
C LYS A 180 12.25 5.26 -16.46
N TRP A 181 11.13 5.33 -15.74
CA TRP A 181 10.80 6.51 -14.94
C TRP A 181 11.84 6.78 -13.84
N ARG A 182 12.26 5.73 -13.11
CA ARG A 182 13.27 5.82 -12.06
C ARG A 182 14.63 6.26 -12.61
N ALA A 183 14.97 5.87 -13.83
CA ALA A 183 16.19 6.32 -14.52
C ALA A 183 16.12 7.81 -14.90
N GLU A 184 14.95 8.30 -15.33
CA GLU A 184 14.73 9.72 -15.68
C GLU A 184 14.60 10.62 -14.44
N HIS A 185 14.07 10.08 -13.34
CA HIS A 185 13.80 10.80 -12.09
C HIS A 185 14.45 10.09 -10.90
N PRO A 186 15.79 10.10 -10.80
CA PRO A 186 16.49 9.43 -9.71
C PRO A 186 16.02 9.99 -8.36
N SER A 187 15.57 9.08 -7.48
CA SER A 187 15.16 9.46 -6.13
C SER A 187 16.32 10.15 -5.42
N PRO A 188 16.10 11.28 -4.73
CA PRO A 188 17.15 11.87 -3.91
C PRO A 188 17.60 10.82 -2.90
N ALA A 189 18.90 10.49 -2.90
CA ALA A 189 19.47 9.48 -2.03
C ALA A 189 18.94 9.67 -0.59
N PRO A 190 18.54 8.59 0.10
CA PRO A 190 17.99 8.71 1.45
C PRO A 190 19.01 9.49 2.29
N LYS A 191 18.57 10.60 2.88
CA LYS A 191 19.39 11.37 3.82
C LYS A 191 19.76 10.38 4.93
N LYS A 192 21.02 9.92 4.94
CA LYS A 192 21.57 9.12 6.03
C LYS A 192 21.29 9.90 7.32
N LYS A 193 20.43 9.34 8.18
CA LYS A 193 20.26 9.83 9.54
C LYS A 193 21.51 9.52 10.34
#